data_AF-A0AAD5J6K4-F1
#
_entry.id   AF-A0AAD5J6K4-F1
#
_cell.length_a   1.000
_cell.length_b   1.000
_cell.length_c   1.000
_cell.angle_alpha   90.00
_cell.angle_beta   90.00
_cell.angle_gamma   90.00
#
_symmetry.space_group_name_H-M   'P 1'
#
loop_
_entity.id
_entity.type
_entity.pdbx_description
1 polymer ?
#
loop_
_entity_poly.entity_id
_entity_poly.type
_entity_poly.pdbx_seq_one_letter_code
_entity_poly.pdbx_strand_id
1 'polypeptide(L)'
;MLSLYEASHLRLHGEEILEEALAFSKAHLIKSLADDKSNHLAKQIINALELPLQKSIPRLEALKFISFYEQEESRSDTLLLFAKLEFNRLQLLH
;
A
#
# COMPACT_ATOMS: atom_id res chain seq x y z
N MET A 1 11.67 -1.23 2.31
CA MET A 1 11.65 0.04 1.55
C MET A 1 10.25 0.65 1.49
N LEU A 2 9.22 -0.11 1.10
CA LEU A 2 7.84 0.40 1.01
C LEU A 2 7.32 1.05 2.30
N SER A 3 7.54 0.43 3.47
CA SER A 3 7.11 1.00 4.76
C SER A 3 7.74 2.37 5.06
N LEU A 4 9.01 2.57 4.69
CA LEU A 4 9.69 3.85 4.88
C LEU A 4 9.13 4.91 3.93
N TYR A 5 8.85 4.52 2.69
CA TYR A 5 8.19 5.41 1.71
C TYR A 5 6.84 5.89 2.22
N GLU A 6 5.98 4.98 2.71
CA GLU A 6 4.67 5.35 3.26
C GLU A 6 4.78 6.23 4.50
N ALA A 7 5.67 5.90 5.45
CA ALA A 7 5.89 6.70 6.64
C ALA A 7 6.40 8.12 6.30
N SER A 8 7.24 8.27 5.27
CA SER A 8 7.77 9.57 4.86
C SER A 8 6.72 10.54 4.27
N HIS A 9 5.52 10.04 3.93
CA HIS A 9 4.38 10.90 3.53
C HIS A 9 3.62 11.50 4.71
N LEU A 10 3.93 11.10 5.96
CA LEU A 10 3.43 11.76 7.18
C LEU A 10 4.24 13.00 7.56
N ARG A 11 5.31 13.31 6.81
CA ARG A 11 6.21 14.41 7.15
C ARG A 11 5.51 15.76 7.22
N LEU A 12 6.01 16.60 8.12
CA LEU A 12 5.68 18.00 8.25
C LEU A 12 6.77 18.87 7.61
N HIS A 13 6.47 20.16 7.42
CA HIS A 13 7.44 21.10 6.88
C HIS A 13 8.62 21.27 7.84
N GLY A 14 9.85 21.18 7.31
CA GLY A 14 11.09 21.27 8.08
C GLY A 14 11.67 19.93 8.55
N GLU A 15 11.03 18.80 8.27
CA GLU A 15 11.56 17.47 8.60
C GLU A 15 12.49 16.93 7.50
N GLU A 16 13.72 17.47 7.44
CA GLU A 16 14.72 17.16 6.39
C GLU A 16 14.99 15.65 6.26
N ILE A 17 15.08 14.93 7.38
CA ILE A 17 15.32 13.48 7.41
C ILE A 17 14.19 12.72 6.68
N LEU A 18 12.93 13.12 6.87
CA LEU A 18 11.81 12.45 6.20
C LEU A 18 11.69 12.86 4.73
N GLU A 19 12.15 14.06 4.38
CA GLU A 19 12.22 14.51 3.00
C GLU A 19 13.29 13.73 2.21
N GLU A 20 14.46 13.51 2.82
CA GLU A 20 15.50 12.62 2.29
C GLU A 20 15.02 11.17 2.23
N ALA A 21 14.37 10.68 3.29
CA ALA A 21 13.82 9.32 3.33
C ALA A 21 12.78 9.08 2.23
N LEU A 22 11.94 10.07 1.91
CA LEU A 22 11.01 9.97 0.78
C LEU A 22 11.78 9.80 -0.53
N ALA A 23 12.75 10.68 -0.80
CA ALA A 23 13.51 10.65 -2.05
C ALA A 23 14.28 9.33 -2.20
N PHE A 24 14.97 8.91 -1.14
CA PHE A 24 15.74 7.67 -1.06
C PHE A 24 14.85 6.43 -1.30
N SER A 25 13.78 6.29 -0.52
CA SER A 25 12.90 5.13 -0.61
C SER A 25 12.19 5.06 -1.96
N LYS A 26 11.76 6.20 -2.52
CA LYS A 26 11.16 6.27 -3.86
C LYS A 26 12.13 5.79 -4.95
N ALA A 27 13.38 6.24 -4.93
CA ALA A 27 14.39 5.81 -5.90
C ALA A 27 14.64 4.30 -5.84
N HIS A 28 14.75 3.73 -4.63
CA HIS A 28 14.92 2.29 -4.44
C HIS A 28 13.72 1.47 -4.91
N LEU A 29 12.49 1.94 -4.66
CA LEU A 29 11.26 1.27 -5.12
C LEU A 29 11.18 1.26 -6.65
N ILE A 30 11.44 2.39 -7.31
CA ILE A 30 11.45 2.46 -8.78
C ILE A 30 12.50 1.52 -9.37
N LYS A 31 13.70 1.47 -8.77
CA LYS A 31 14.75 0.52 -9.19
C LYS A 31 14.30 -0.93 -9.03
N SER A 32 13.67 -1.28 -7.90
CA SER A 32 13.20 -2.66 -7.66
C SER A 32 12.15 -3.13 -8.68
N LEU A 33 11.31 -2.22 -9.18
CA LEU A 33 10.33 -2.51 -10.24
C LEU A 33 10.98 -2.75 -11.62
N ALA A 34 12.20 -2.27 -11.83
CA ALA A 34 12.94 -2.55 -13.07
C ALA A 34 13.49 -3.98 -13.09
N ASP A 35 13.84 -4.51 -11.92
CA ASP A 35 14.50 -5.81 -11.76
C ASP A 35 13.50 -6.97 -11.68
N ASP A 36 12.31 -6.77 -11.11
CA ASP A 36 11.29 -7.83 -10.98
C ASP A 36 9.85 -7.29 -11.12
N LYS A 37 9.28 -7.44 -12.32
CA LYS A 37 7.95 -6.92 -12.68
C LYS A 37 6.80 -7.89 -12.38
N SER A 38 7.10 -9.15 -12.08
CA SER A 38 6.07 -10.21 -12.07
C SER A 38 5.49 -10.50 -10.68
N ASN A 39 6.10 -9.94 -9.63
CA ASN A 39 5.73 -10.25 -8.26
C ASN A 39 4.45 -9.51 -7.83
N HIS A 40 3.61 -10.19 -7.03
CA HIS A 40 2.48 -9.63 -6.31
C HIS A 40 2.84 -8.31 -5.58
N LEU A 41 4.03 -8.27 -4.98
CA LEU A 41 4.59 -7.08 -4.33
C LEU A 41 4.79 -5.88 -5.28
N ALA A 42 5.10 -6.13 -6.56
CA ALA A 42 5.29 -5.06 -7.55
C ALA A 42 4.00 -4.23 -7.74
N LYS A 43 2.83 -4.89 -7.74
CA LYS A 43 1.53 -4.18 -7.80
C LYS A 43 1.32 -3.26 -6.60
N GLN A 44 1.70 -3.71 -5.40
CA GLN A 44 1.60 -2.90 -4.19
C GLN A 44 2.53 -1.69 -4.24
N ILE A 45 3.77 -1.87 -4.73
CA ILE A 45 4.73 -0.78 -4.92
C ILE A 45 4.20 0.23 -5.94
N ILE A 46 3.66 -0.23 -7.08
CA ILE A 46 3.06 0.65 -8.10
C ILE A 46 1.92 1.47 -7.49
N ASN A 47 0.99 0.81 -6.78
CA ASN A 47 -0.13 1.50 -6.14
C ASN A 47 0.33 2.60 -5.17
N ALA A 48 1.33 2.31 -4.32
CA ALA A 48 1.88 3.28 -3.38
C ALA A 48 2.58 4.45 -4.08
N LEU A 49 3.30 4.18 -5.19
CA LEU A 49 3.97 5.21 -5.98
C LEU A 49 2.98 6.12 -6.73
N GLU A 50 1.81 5.60 -7.13
CA GLU A 50 0.71 6.38 -7.70
C GLU A 50 0.03 7.26 -6.64
N LEU A 51 -0.37 6.66 -5.53
CA LEU A 51 -0.97 7.37 -4.40
C LEU A 51 -0.57 6.69 -3.09
N PRO A 52 0.23 7.35 -2.25
CA PRO A 52 0.65 6.78 -0.97
C PRO A 52 -0.55 6.60 -0.05
N LEU A 53 -0.52 5.56 0.78
CA LEU A 53 -1.59 5.19 1.71
C LEU A 53 -2.11 6.38 2.52
N GLN A 54 -1.20 7.27 2.95
CA GLN A 54 -1.55 8.45 3.74
C GLN A 54 -2.47 9.45 3.00
N LYS A 55 -2.46 9.45 1.67
CA LYS A 55 -3.26 10.35 0.82
C LYS A 55 -4.44 9.63 0.17
N SER A 56 -4.55 8.32 0.37
CA SER A 56 -5.55 7.50 -0.28
C SER A 56 -6.86 7.46 0.48
N ILE A 57 -7.97 7.22 -0.24
CA ILE A 57 -9.29 7.06 0.38
C ILE A 57 -9.35 5.68 1.04
N PRO A 58 -9.57 5.58 2.36
CA PRO A 58 -9.49 4.31 3.08
C PRO A 58 -10.39 3.22 2.48
N ARG A 59 -11.56 3.59 1.97
CA ARG A 59 -12.50 2.66 1.35
C ARG A 59 -11.98 2.06 0.04
N LEU A 60 -11.33 2.85 -0.81
CA LEU A 60 -10.74 2.37 -2.07
C LEU A 60 -9.50 1.51 -1.79
N GLU A 61 -8.69 1.90 -0.81
CA GLU A 61 -7.52 1.11 -0.41
C GLU A 61 -7.91 -0.22 0.22
N ALA A 62 -8.97 -0.26 1.03
CA ALA A 62 -9.49 -1.53 1.55
C ALA A 62 -9.84 -2.52 0.43
N LEU A 63 -10.46 -2.06 -0.66
CA LEU A 63 -10.79 -2.91 -1.82
C LEU A 63 -9.53 -3.47 -2.49
N LYS A 64 -8.54 -2.60 -2.78
CA LYS A 64 -7.26 -3.00 -3.36
C LYS A 64 -6.51 -3.98 -2.45
N PHE A 65 -6.47 -3.68 -1.15
CA PHE A 65 -5.73 -4.45 -0.17
C PHE A 65 -6.36 -5.81 0.12
N ILE A 66 -7.70 -5.95 0.09
CA ILE A 66 -8.36 -7.27 0.19
C ILE A 66 -7.89 -8.20 -0.94
N SER A 67 -7.83 -7.66 -2.17
CA SER A 67 -7.38 -8.43 -3.35
C SER A 67 -5.90 -8.78 -3.30
N PHE A 68 -5.09 -7.89 -2.71
CA PHE A 68 -3.68 -8.14 -2.43
C PHE A 68 -3.52 -9.22 -1.36
N TYR A 69 -4.12 -9.04 -0.18
CA TYR A 69 -4.00 -9.95 0.96
C TYR A 69 -4.49 -11.38 0.66
N GLU A 70 -5.44 -11.53 -0.27
CA GLU A 70 -5.86 -12.84 -0.76
C GLU A 70 -4.74 -13.63 -1.44
N GLN A 71 -3.74 -13.00 -2.03
CA GLN A 71 -2.63 -13.70 -2.70
C GLN A 71 -1.44 -13.96 -1.77
N GLU A 72 -1.47 -13.45 -0.53
CA GLU A 72 -0.38 -13.63 0.43
C GLU A 72 -0.38 -15.05 1.03
N GLU A 73 0.77 -15.70 1.02
CA GLU A 73 0.93 -17.05 1.59
C GLU A 73 0.74 -17.05 3.12
N SER A 74 1.10 -15.95 3.78
CA SER A 74 0.98 -15.76 5.23
C SER A 74 -0.40 -15.27 5.69
N ARG A 75 -1.40 -15.26 4.79
CA ARG A 75 -2.72 -14.70 5.08
C ARG A 75 -3.47 -15.48 6.17
N SER A 76 -4.27 -14.76 6.95
CA SER A 76 -5.27 -15.33 7.83
C SER A 76 -6.61 -15.42 7.09
N ASP A 77 -7.11 -16.63 6.86
CA ASP A 77 -8.40 -16.83 6.21
C ASP A 77 -9.56 -16.22 7.01
N THR A 78 -9.47 -16.22 8.34
CA THR A 78 -10.46 -15.55 9.21
C THR A 78 -10.49 -14.04 8.98
N LEU A 79 -9.32 -13.39 8.90
CA LEU A 79 -9.24 -11.96 8.65
C LEU A 79 -9.71 -11.61 7.23
N LEU A 80 -9.34 -12.42 6.23
CA LEU A 80 -9.78 -12.23 4.84
C LEU A 80 -11.30 -12.34 4.71
N LEU A 81 -11.90 -13.37 5.32
CA LEU A 81 -13.35 -13.56 5.32
C LEU A 81 -14.06 -12.37 5.99
N PHE A 82 -13.59 -11.95 7.17
CA PHE A 82 -14.13 -10.80 7.87
C PHE A 82 -14.08 -9.53 7.01
N ALA A 83 -12.93 -9.24 6.40
CA ALA A 83 -12.75 -8.06 5.55
C ALA A 83 -13.72 -8.06 4.35
N LYS A 84 -13.91 -9.21 3.69
CA LYS A 84 -14.85 -9.35 2.56
C LYS A 84 -16.31 -9.13 3.00
N LEU A 85 -16.72 -9.71 4.13
CA LEU A 85 -18.08 -9.57 4.65
C LEU A 85 -18.38 -8.13 5.05
N GLU A 86 -17.51 -7.50 5.83
CA GLU A 86 -17.70 -6.11 6.26
C GLU A 86 -17.68 -5.13 5.09
N PHE A 87 -16.80 -5.36 4.10
CA PHE A 87 -16.78 -4.55 2.89
C PHE A 87 -18.12 -4.66 2.14
N ASN A 88 -18.59 -5.86 1.85
CA ASN A 88 -19.85 -6.08 1.13
C ASN A 88 -21.07 -5.54 1.89
N ARG A 89 -21.11 -5.74 3.21
CA ARG A 89 -22.18 -5.19 4.07
C ARG A 89 -22.28 -3.68 3.94
N LEU A 90 -21.16 -2.97 4.04
CA LEU A 90 -21.13 -1.52 3.88
C LEU A 90 -21.43 -1.08 2.44
N GLN A 91 -21.07 -1.88 1.44
CA GLN A 91 -21.37 -1.59 0.04
C GLN A 91 -22.89 -1.65 -0.25
N LEU A 92 -23.63 -2.54 0.41
CA LEU A 92 -25.08 -2.62 0.27
C LEU A 92 -25.84 -1.41 0.85
N LEU A 93 -25.18 -0.57 1.65
CA LEU A 93 -25.77 0.62 2.26
C LEU A 93 -25.56 1.91 1.45
N HIS A 94 -24.79 1.86 0.36
CA HIS A 94 -24.45 3.00 -0.51
C HIS A 94 -24.87 2.72 -1.95
#